data_AF-A0A536H6D4-F1
#
_entry.id   AF-A0A536H6D4-F1
#
_cell.length_a   1.000
_cell.length_b   1.000
_cell.length_c   1.000
_cell.angle_alpha   90.00
_cell.angle_beta   90.00
_cell.angle_gamma   90.00
#
_symmetry.space_group_name_H-M   'P 1'
#
loop_
_entity.id
_entity.type
_entity.pdbx_description
1 polymer ?
#
loop_
_entity_poly.entity_id
_entity_poly.type
_entity_poly.pdbx_seq_one_letter_code
_entity_poly.pdbx_strand_id
1 'polypeptide(L)'
;MASRIRTSAVAIFCAFIVYSAAWLAVRFVRDPLPAWDSAVQRHPEINTALTSLDSAGIIALLAIVIGGVPILYVVLRNALRDRRWKLLGLLAIPLLALAVLVIYSLLAVGTSTQRNPQGTSAAPFTTLALVLQIGFFLLLLAAIMGSTTAVALAVKRSHFSDRLLRFTLIPAAIVALGIVAGLITTIILSILIITEAPQLQGSPGNLEIVMSFMTVAAVIAITALLRGMRPPRQQTE
;
A
#
# COMPACT_ATOMS: atom_id res chain seq x y z
N MET A 1 0.82 27.58 -7.10
CA MET A 1 0.64 26.74 -5.90
C MET A 1 -0.04 25.41 -6.19
N ALA A 2 -1.22 25.43 -6.81
CA ALA A 2 -2.01 24.23 -7.14
C ALA A 2 -1.23 23.11 -7.84
N SER A 3 -0.34 23.44 -8.79
CA SER A 3 0.48 22.45 -9.50
C SER A 3 1.44 21.70 -8.57
N ARG A 4 2.04 22.36 -7.58
CA ARG A 4 2.96 21.73 -6.62
C ARG A 4 2.21 20.79 -5.67
N ILE A 5 1.07 21.24 -5.13
CA ILE A 5 0.23 20.43 -4.23
C ILE A 5 -0.32 19.20 -4.98
N ARG A 6 -0.69 19.37 -6.25
CA ARG A 6 -1.10 18.26 -7.10
C ARG A 6 0.03 17.24 -7.30
N THR A 7 1.24 17.70 -7.63
CA THR A 7 2.38 16.80 -7.82
C THR A 7 2.77 16.10 -6.52
N SER A 8 2.72 16.79 -5.37
CA SER A 8 2.98 16.16 -4.07
C SER A 8 1.92 15.10 -3.73
N ALA A 9 0.64 15.39 -3.97
CA ALA A 9 -0.43 14.44 -3.70
C ALA A 9 -0.29 13.16 -4.55
N VAL A 10 0.03 13.30 -5.84
CA VAL A 10 0.28 12.15 -6.73
C VAL A 10 1.51 11.36 -6.27
N ALA A 11 2.60 12.05 -5.88
CA ALA A 11 3.80 11.38 -5.40
C ALA A 11 3.57 10.61 -4.08
N ILE A 12 2.80 11.17 -3.14
CA ILE A 12 2.42 10.48 -1.89
C ILE A 12 1.53 9.28 -2.18
N PHE A 13 0.61 9.39 -3.15
CA PHE A 13 -0.20 8.26 -3.58
C PHE A 13 0.66 7.14 -4.18
N CYS A 14 1.62 7.47 -5.06
CA CYS A 14 2.58 6.49 -5.58
C CYS A 14 3.39 5.83 -4.46
N ALA A 15 3.89 6.63 -3.51
CA ALA A 15 4.63 6.13 -2.36
C ALA A 15 3.80 5.16 -1.52
N PHE A 16 2.55 5.50 -1.23
CA PHE A 16 1.63 4.61 -0.52
C PHE A 16 1.43 3.28 -1.23
N ILE A 17 1.38 3.29 -2.56
CA ILE A 17 1.20 2.05 -3.30
C ILE A 17 2.42 1.13 -3.16
N VAL A 18 3.62 1.68 -3.30
CA VAL A 18 4.87 0.94 -3.05
C VAL A 18 4.91 0.42 -1.62
N TYR A 19 4.54 1.26 -0.65
CA TYR A 19 4.42 0.88 0.76
C TYR A 19 3.39 -0.24 0.96
N SER A 20 2.24 -0.19 0.31
CA SER A 20 1.17 -1.20 0.46
C SER A 20 1.61 -2.56 -0.08
N ALA A 21 2.32 -2.58 -1.21
CA ALA A 21 2.92 -3.79 -1.75
C ALA A 21 3.96 -4.38 -0.77
N ALA A 22 4.81 -3.52 -0.20
CA ALA A 22 5.80 -3.92 0.79
C ALA A 22 5.15 -4.42 2.09
N TRP A 23 4.14 -3.73 2.61
CA TRP A 23 3.36 -4.12 3.78
C TRP A 23 2.69 -5.48 3.58
N LEU A 24 2.09 -5.71 2.40
CA LEU A 24 1.50 -7.00 2.07
C LEU A 24 2.57 -8.10 1.95
N ALA A 25 3.76 -7.78 1.43
CA ALA A 25 4.88 -8.70 1.40
C ALA A 25 5.32 -9.12 2.81
N VAL A 26 5.35 -8.21 3.80
CA VAL A 26 5.60 -8.59 5.22
C VAL A 26 4.60 -9.62 5.70
N ARG A 27 3.33 -9.50 5.31
CA ARG A 27 2.30 -10.49 5.68
C ARG A 27 2.54 -11.86 5.05
N PHE A 28 3.03 -11.91 3.81
CA PHE A 28 3.39 -13.17 3.15
C PHE A 28 4.67 -13.82 3.69
N VAL A 29 5.59 -13.04 4.28
CA VAL A 29 6.79 -13.59 4.98
C VAL A 29 6.40 -14.50 6.16
N ARG A 30 5.16 -14.38 6.66
CA ARG A 30 4.64 -15.16 7.78
C ARG A 30 4.26 -16.60 7.41
N ASP A 31 4.35 -16.99 6.15
CA ASP A 31 4.18 -18.38 5.73
C ASP A 31 5.52 -19.14 5.76
N PRO A 32 5.62 -20.29 6.47
CA PRO A 32 4.54 -21.04 7.12
C PRO A 32 4.18 -20.54 8.55
N LEU A 33 2.87 -20.34 8.79
CA LEU A 33 2.27 -19.85 10.04
C LEU A 33 2.73 -20.56 11.34
N PRO A 34 2.93 -21.90 11.41
CA PRO A 34 3.28 -22.57 12.66
C PRO A 34 4.60 -22.11 13.30
N ALA A 35 5.60 -21.77 12.47
CA ALA A 35 6.88 -21.26 12.97
C ALA A 35 6.70 -19.89 13.62
N TRP A 36 5.90 -19.02 12.98
CA TRP A 36 5.56 -17.70 13.47
C TRP A 36 4.70 -17.72 14.73
N ASP A 37 3.70 -18.60 14.81
CA ASP A 37 2.85 -18.74 15.99
C ASP A 37 3.67 -19.17 17.22
N SER A 38 4.60 -20.10 17.04
CA SER A 38 5.49 -20.53 18.13
C SER A 38 6.42 -19.40 18.61
N ALA A 39 6.92 -18.56 17.70
CA ALA A 39 7.77 -17.42 18.04
C ALA A 39 6.97 -16.31 18.72
N VAL A 40 5.77 -16.00 18.23
CA VAL A 40 4.86 -15.01 18.81
C VAL A 40 4.41 -15.41 20.23
N GLN A 41 4.16 -16.69 20.48
CA GLN A 41 3.83 -17.16 21.83
C GLN A 41 4.98 -17.02 22.83
N ARG A 42 6.24 -17.19 22.38
CA ARG A 42 7.42 -17.03 23.24
C ARG A 42 7.84 -15.58 23.43
N HIS A 43 7.67 -14.75 22.41
CA HIS A 43 8.10 -13.36 22.38
C HIS A 43 6.92 -12.45 22.00
N PRO A 44 6.08 -12.02 22.96
CA PRO A 44 4.89 -11.21 22.69
C PRO A 44 5.21 -9.85 22.06
N GLU A 45 6.44 -9.36 22.25
CA GLU A 45 7.02 -8.18 21.58
C GLU A 45 6.83 -8.24 20.05
N ILE A 46 7.01 -9.43 19.45
CA ILE A 46 6.87 -9.67 18.01
C ILE A 46 5.42 -9.45 17.58
N ASN A 47 4.45 -9.89 18.39
CA ASN A 47 3.03 -9.67 18.12
C ASN A 47 2.67 -8.18 18.18
N THR A 48 3.20 -7.46 19.17
CA THR A 48 3.01 -6.01 19.30
C THR A 48 3.56 -5.27 18.08
N ALA A 49 4.73 -5.67 17.57
CA ALA A 49 5.28 -5.11 16.34
C ALA A 49 4.39 -5.43 15.12
N LEU A 50 3.96 -6.68 14.95
CA LEU A 50 3.08 -7.07 13.83
C LEU A 50 1.73 -6.32 13.84
N THR A 51 1.09 -6.22 15.01
CA THR A 51 -0.18 -5.51 15.17
C THR A 51 -0.04 -4.00 14.97
N SER A 52 1.08 -3.41 15.41
CA SER A 52 1.40 -2.00 15.15
C SER A 52 1.59 -1.73 13.67
N LEU A 53 2.29 -2.63 12.96
CA LEU A 53 2.51 -2.53 11.51
C LEU A 53 1.18 -2.59 10.75
N ASP A 54 0.31 -3.52 11.12
CA ASP A 54 -1.02 -3.66 10.54
C ASP A 54 -1.90 -2.44 10.82
N SER A 55 -1.85 -1.91 12.04
CA SER A 55 -2.57 -0.69 12.41
C SER A 55 -2.11 0.51 11.57
N ALA A 56 -0.78 0.69 11.40
CA ALA A 56 -0.23 1.75 10.56
C ALA A 56 -0.65 1.62 9.09
N GLY A 57 -0.65 0.39 8.55
CA GLY A 57 -1.15 0.10 7.21
C GLY A 57 -2.63 0.44 7.04
N ILE A 58 -3.48 0.02 7.98
CA ILE A 58 -4.92 0.29 7.97
C ILE A 58 -5.20 1.80 8.08
N ILE A 59 -4.53 2.50 8.98
CA ILE A 59 -4.69 3.96 9.14
C ILE A 59 -4.31 4.70 7.86
N ALA A 60 -3.18 4.34 7.23
CA ALA A 60 -2.76 4.94 5.97
C ALA A 60 -3.78 4.68 4.85
N LEU A 61 -4.33 3.46 4.78
CA LEU A 61 -5.35 3.09 3.81
C LEU A 61 -6.64 3.90 4.02
N LEU A 62 -7.12 3.99 5.26
CA LEU A 62 -8.30 4.80 5.60
C LEU A 62 -8.09 6.28 5.25
N ALA A 63 -6.91 6.82 5.51
CA ALA A 63 -6.59 8.19 5.16
C ALA A 63 -6.67 8.42 3.64
N ILE A 64 -6.20 7.48 2.82
CA ILE A 64 -6.36 7.58 1.35
C ILE A 64 -7.81 7.51 0.92
N VAL A 65 -8.60 6.62 1.51
CA VAL A 65 -10.02 6.54 1.19
C VAL A 65 -10.72 7.86 1.54
N ILE A 66 -10.52 8.38 2.75
CA ILE A 66 -11.11 9.64 3.21
C ILE A 66 -10.65 10.82 2.35
N GLY A 67 -9.37 10.89 1.98
CA GLY A 67 -8.84 11.96 1.14
C GLY A 67 -9.23 11.84 -0.34
N GLY A 68 -9.38 10.62 -0.84
CA GLY A 68 -9.68 10.30 -2.23
C GLY A 68 -11.17 10.40 -2.57
N VAL A 69 -12.07 10.05 -1.64
CA VAL A 69 -13.53 10.04 -1.87
C VAL A 69 -14.07 11.41 -2.32
N PRO A 70 -13.75 12.54 -1.67
CA PRO A 70 -14.25 13.85 -2.12
C PRO A 70 -13.77 14.22 -3.52
N ILE A 71 -12.52 13.89 -3.85
CA ILE A 71 -11.94 14.13 -5.18
C ILE A 71 -12.67 13.28 -6.21
N LEU A 72 -12.85 11.99 -5.92
CA LEU A 72 -13.55 11.03 -6.76
C LEU A 72 -14.99 11.49 -7.03
N TYR A 73 -15.69 11.94 -6.00
CA TYR A 73 -17.06 12.45 -6.11
C TYR A 73 -17.15 13.67 -7.04
N VAL A 74 -16.25 14.65 -6.90
CA VAL A 74 -16.23 15.83 -7.77
C VAL A 74 -15.92 15.45 -9.22
N VAL A 75 -14.93 14.58 -9.44
CA VAL A 75 -14.58 14.10 -10.78
C VAL A 75 -15.74 13.33 -11.42
N LEU A 76 -16.38 12.44 -10.67
CA LEU A 76 -17.51 11.64 -11.12
C LEU A 76 -18.71 12.52 -11.47
N ARG A 77 -19.07 13.46 -10.58
CA ARG A 77 -20.17 14.42 -10.79
C ARG A 77 -19.93 15.26 -12.05
N ASN A 78 -18.71 15.76 -12.24
CA ASN A 78 -18.35 16.55 -13.42
C ASN A 78 -18.34 15.71 -14.70
N ALA A 79 -17.84 14.48 -14.64
CA ALA A 79 -17.81 13.58 -15.79
C ALA A 79 -19.22 13.16 -16.23
N LEU A 80 -20.14 12.92 -15.28
CA LEU A 80 -21.55 12.63 -15.56
C LEU A 80 -22.26 13.85 -16.16
N ARG A 81 -22.03 15.05 -15.60
CA ARG A 81 -22.65 16.29 -16.10
C ARG A 81 -22.21 16.62 -17.52
N ASP A 82 -20.92 16.47 -17.82
CA ASP A 82 -20.34 16.80 -19.12
C ASP A 82 -20.37 15.61 -20.11
N ARG A 83 -20.99 14.47 -19.75
CA ARG A 83 -21.00 13.21 -20.54
C ARG A 83 -19.61 12.78 -21.03
N ARG A 84 -18.57 12.98 -20.21
CA ARG A 84 -17.18 12.62 -20.56
C ARG A 84 -16.93 11.14 -20.29
N TRP A 85 -17.52 10.27 -21.11
CA TRP A 85 -17.42 8.80 -21.00
C TRP A 85 -15.97 8.28 -20.93
N LYS A 86 -15.03 8.95 -21.60
CA LYS A 86 -13.59 8.62 -21.52
C LYS A 86 -13.01 8.76 -20.11
N LEU A 87 -13.50 9.72 -19.30
CA LEU A 87 -13.06 9.89 -17.90
C LEU A 87 -13.72 8.86 -16.98
N LEU A 88 -14.99 8.53 -17.23
CA LEU A 88 -15.70 7.47 -16.51
C LEU A 88 -15.02 6.11 -16.71
N GLY A 89 -14.65 5.78 -17.94
CA GLY A 89 -13.88 4.56 -18.23
C GLY A 89 -12.53 4.52 -17.50
N LEU A 90 -11.84 5.66 -17.41
CA LEU A 90 -10.59 5.76 -16.66
C LEU A 90 -10.79 5.53 -15.15
N LEU A 91 -11.89 6.01 -14.59
CA LEU A 91 -12.25 5.82 -13.18
C LEU A 91 -12.66 4.38 -12.86
N ALA A 92 -13.18 3.65 -13.85
CA ALA A 92 -13.58 2.25 -13.69
C ALA A 92 -12.37 1.31 -13.58
N ILE A 93 -11.22 1.66 -14.17
CA ILE A 93 -9.99 0.84 -14.13
C ILE A 93 -9.58 0.48 -12.68
N PRO A 94 -9.41 1.44 -11.74
CA PRO A 94 -9.03 1.10 -10.37
C PRO A 94 -10.07 0.25 -9.63
N LEU A 95 -11.37 0.49 -9.87
CA LEU A 95 -12.46 -0.30 -9.29
C LEU A 95 -12.47 -1.74 -9.82
N LEU A 96 -12.30 -1.90 -11.12
CA LEU A 96 -12.19 -3.22 -11.76
C LEU A 96 -10.93 -3.95 -11.30
N ALA A 97 -9.79 -3.26 -11.24
CA ALA A 97 -8.55 -3.86 -10.79
C ALA A 97 -8.64 -4.35 -9.34
N LEU A 98 -9.29 -3.58 -8.46
CA LEU A 98 -9.58 -3.99 -7.09
C LEU A 98 -10.55 -5.18 -7.05
N ALA A 99 -11.63 -5.15 -7.84
CA ALA A 99 -12.58 -6.27 -7.92
C ALA A 99 -11.90 -7.57 -8.38
N VAL A 100 -11.07 -7.50 -9.42
CA VAL A 100 -10.30 -8.65 -9.91
C VAL A 100 -9.33 -9.14 -8.84
N LEU A 101 -8.62 -8.26 -8.12
CA LEU A 101 -7.75 -8.66 -7.01
C LEU A 101 -8.50 -9.35 -5.88
N VAL A 102 -9.67 -8.84 -5.49
CA VAL A 102 -10.50 -9.45 -4.45
C VAL A 102 -10.98 -10.83 -4.90
N ILE A 103 -11.54 -10.95 -6.11
CA ILE A 103 -11.99 -12.23 -6.66
C ILE A 103 -10.82 -13.21 -6.74
N TYR A 104 -9.67 -12.77 -7.24
CA TYR A 104 -8.46 -13.60 -7.30
C TYR A 104 -8.02 -14.07 -5.92
N SER A 105 -8.01 -13.18 -4.92
CA SER A 105 -7.63 -13.55 -3.55
C SER A 105 -8.58 -14.57 -2.93
N LEU A 106 -9.89 -14.44 -3.15
CA LEU A 106 -10.89 -15.40 -2.67
C LEU A 106 -10.73 -16.78 -3.32
N LEU A 107 -10.45 -16.80 -4.63
CA LEU A 107 -10.19 -18.04 -5.38
C LEU A 107 -8.85 -18.67 -5.00
N ALA A 108 -7.81 -17.87 -4.75
CA ALA A 108 -6.49 -18.32 -4.35
C ALA A 108 -6.48 -18.88 -2.92
N VAL A 109 -7.22 -18.26 -1.99
CA VAL A 109 -7.39 -18.79 -0.62
C VAL A 109 -8.07 -20.15 -0.67
N GLY A 110 -9.15 -20.31 -1.45
CA GLY A 110 -9.86 -21.59 -1.58
C GLY A 110 -9.04 -22.73 -2.18
N THR A 111 -8.00 -22.42 -2.97
CA THR A 111 -7.15 -23.42 -3.64
C THR A 111 -5.81 -23.67 -2.94
N SER A 112 -5.28 -22.71 -2.19
CA SER A 112 -4.05 -22.86 -1.40
C SER A 112 -4.28 -23.50 -0.03
N THR A 113 -5.49 -23.43 0.53
CA THR A 113 -5.84 -24.09 1.79
C THR A 113 -6.37 -25.51 1.62
N GLN A 114 -5.69 -26.38 0.87
CA GLN A 114 -5.80 -27.82 1.17
C GLN A 114 -5.17 -28.04 2.54
N ARG A 115 -5.97 -27.87 3.60
CA ARG A 115 -5.62 -28.25 4.98
C ARG A 115 -5.24 -29.72 4.96
N ASN A 116 -3.94 -30.01 4.99
CA ASN A 116 -3.48 -31.36 5.30
C ASN A 116 -3.94 -31.65 6.75
N PRO A 117 -4.79 -32.66 7.00
CA PRO A 117 -5.27 -32.99 8.35
C PRO A 117 -4.18 -33.54 9.26
N GLN A 118 -2.99 -33.80 8.71
CA GLN A 118 -1.85 -34.39 9.38
C GLN A 118 -0.77 -33.31 9.45
N GLY A 119 -0.39 -32.91 10.65
CA GLY A 119 0.54 -31.80 10.95
C GLY A 119 1.99 -32.03 10.51
N THR A 120 2.22 -32.47 9.28
CA THR A 120 3.54 -32.55 8.66
C THR A 120 3.85 -31.26 7.92
N SER A 121 4.98 -30.66 8.34
CA SER A 121 5.58 -29.42 7.88
C SER A 121 5.71 -29.33 6.35
N ALA A 122 5.57 -28.09 5.87
CA ALA A 122 5.70 -27.65 4.48
C ALA A 122 4.61 -28.23 3.55
N ALA A 123 3.57 -27.43 3.29
CA ALA A 123 2.84 -27.58 2.05
C ALA A 123 3.87 -27.54 0.91
N PRO A 124 4.02 -28.59 0.10
CA PRO A 124 4.97 -28.56 -1.00
C PRO A 124 4.64 -27.35 -1.87
N PHE A 125 5.65 -26.63 -2.34
CA PHE A 125 5.51 -25.58 -3.35
C PHE A 125 4.91 -26.23 -4.61
N THR A 126 3.59 -26.36 -4.65
CA THR A 126 2.91 -26.85 -5.84
C THR A 126 3.14 -25.81 -6.92
N THR A 127 3.42 -26.26 -8.14
CA THR A 127 3.56 -25.37 -9.30
C THR A 127 2.36 -24.44 -9.42
N LEU A 128 1.17 -24.90 -9.00
CA LEU A 128 -0.05 -24.11 -8.91
C LEU A 128 0.05 -22.96 -7.90
N ALA A 129 0.52 -23.21 -6.67
CA ALA A 129 0.70 -22.17 -5.66
C ALA A 129 1.73 -21.12 -6.11
N LEU A 130 2.82 -21.54 -6.75
CA LEU A 130 3.82 -20.62 -7.32
C LEU A 130 3.21 -19.74 -8.43
N VAL A 131 2.46 -20.35 -9.35
CA VAL A 131 1.78 -19.63 -10.44
C VAL A 131 0.71 -18.67 -9.89
N LEU A 132 -0.03 -19.08 -8.85
CA LEU A 132 -1.00 -18.23 -8.18
C LEU A 132 -0.33 -17.04 -7.47
N GLN A 133 0.81 -17.27 -6.81
CA GLN A 133 1.58 -16.22 -6.15
C GLN A 133 2.11 -15.20 -7.17
N ILE A 134 2.77 -15.67 -8.24
CA ILE A 134 3.32 -14.81 -9.30
C ILE A 134 2.18 -14.07 -10.02
N GLY A 135 1.09 -14.77 -10.31
CA GLY A 135 -0.11 -14.19 -10.92
C GLY A 135 -0.69 -13.07 -10.06
N PHE A 136 -0.84 -13.30 -8.75
CA PHE A 136 -1.28 -12.28 -7.81
C PHE A 136 -0.36 -11.06 -7.82
N PHE A 137 0.97 -11.26 -7.74
CA PHE A 137 1.93 -10.15 -7.78
C PHE A 137 1.87 -9.35 -9.08
N LEU A 138 1.78 -10.02 -10.24
CA LEU A 138 1.65 -9.35 -11.54
C LEU A 138 0.34 -8.57 -11.64
N LEU A 139 -0.76 -9.15 -11.17
CA LEU A 139 -2.08 -8.53 -11.19
C LEU A 139 -2.12 -7.33 -10.22
N LEU A 140 -1.51 -7.47 -9.05
CA LEU A 140 -1.30 -6.37 -8.10
C LEU A 140 -0.49 -5.24 -8.75
N LEU A 141 0.62 -5.56 -9.41
CA LEU A 141 1.48 -4.58 -10.08
C LEU A 141 0.73 -3.85 -11.20
N ALA A 142 -0.01 -4.60 -12.03
CA ALA A 142 -0.83 -4.05 -13.10
C ALA A 142 -1.96 -3.17 -12.56
N ALA A 143 -2.64 -3.62 -11.50
CA ALA A 143 -3.67 -2.86 -10.80
C ALA A 143 -3.11 -1.55 -10.25
N ILE A 144 -1.94 -1.61 -9.61
CA ILE A 144 -1.20 -0.48 -9.08
C ILE A 144 -0.87 0.52 -10.18
N MET A 145 -0.21 0.07 -11.25
CA MET A 145 0.22 0.94 -12.35
C MET A 145 -0.98 1.54 -13.09
N GLY A 146 -1.97 0.71 -13.42
CA GLY A 146 -3.21 1.13 -14.09
C GLY A 146 -4.01 2.13 -13.26
N SER A 147 -4.17 1.87 -11.96
CA SER A 147 -4.87 2.77 -11.03
C SER A 147 -4.14 4.10 -10.88
N THR A 148 -2.82 4.06 -10.69
CA THR A 148 -2.00 5.27 -10.52
C THR A 148 -2.02 6.14 -11.75
N THR A 149 -1.84 5.54 -12.92
CA THR A 149 -1.85 6.27 -14.20
C THR A 149 -3.22 6.86 -14.49
N ALA A 150 -4.30 6.10 -14.26
CA ALA A 150 -5.67 6.57 -14.42
C ALA A 150 -5.98 7.74 -13.48
N VAL A 151 -5.68 7.61 -12.18
CA VAL A 151 -5.90 8.66 -11.18
C VAL A 151 -5.05 9.90 -11.51
N ALA A 152 -3.77 9.72 -11.87
CA ALA A 152 -2.90 10.84 -12.24
C ALA A 152 -3.41 11.58 -13.50
N LEU A 153 -3.92 10.85 -14.50
CA LEU A 153 -4.50 11.47 -15.70
C LEU A 153 -5.81 12.20 -15.38
N ALA A 154 -6.68 11.60 -14.57
CA ALA A 154 -7.94 12.19 -14.14
C ALA A 154 -7.69 13.48 -13.37
N VAL A 155 -6.80 13.42 -12.37
CA VAL A 155 -6.38 14.58 -11.59
C VAL A 155 -5.78 15.66 -12.48
N LYS A 156 -4.89 15.33 -13.42
CA LYS A 156 -4.32 16.31 -14.36
C LYS A 156 -5.39 17.06 -15.17
N ARG A 157 -6.47 16.38 -15.57
CA ARG A 157 -7.52 16.93 -16.44
C ARG A 157 -8.64 17.68 -15.69
N SER A 158 -8.73 17.55 -14.37
CA SER A 158 -9.76 18.25 -13.58
C SER A 158 -9.28 19.62 -13.12
N HIS A 159 -10.16 20.62 -13.07
CA HIS A 159 -9.88 21.89 -12.40
C HIS A 159 -10.38 21.79 -10.95
N PHE A 160 -9.49 21.90 -9.96
CA PHE A 160 -9.85 21.89 -8.54
C PHE A 160 -9.69 23.29 -7.95
N SER A 161 -10.59 23.65 -7.02
CA SER A 161 -10.43 24.85 -6.22
C SER A 161 -9.25 24.67 -5.25
N ASP A 162 -8.52 25.76 -4.97
CA ASP A 162 -7.37 25.73 -4.05
C ASP A 162 -7.77 25.27 -2.63
N ARG A 163 -9.02 25.49 -2.22
CA ARG A 163 -9.54 25.03 -0.92
C ARG A 163 -9.64 23.50 -0.85
N LEU A 164 -10.03 22.82 -1.94
CA LEU A 164 -10.04 21.35 -2.00
C LEU A 164 -8.62 20.79 -1.92
N LEU A 165 -7.67 21.41 -2.64
CA LEU A 165 -6.26 21.00 -2.64
C LEU A 165 -5.62 21.10 -1.24
N ARG A 166 -5.96 22.14 -0.47
CA ARG A 166 -5.50 22.25 0.93
C ARG A 166 -6.11 21.20 1.84
N PHE A 167 -7.38 20.83 1.62
CA PHE A 167 -8.00 19.76 2.39
C PHE A 167 -7.33 18.40 2.13
N THR A 168 -6.87 18.14 0.90
CA THR A 168 -6.14 16.90 0.55
C THR A 168 -4.78 16.76 1.25
N LEU A 169 -4.16 17.84 1.71
CA LEU A 169 -2.88 17.77 2.42
C LEU A 169 -2.99 17.07 3.77
N ILE A 170 -4.12 17.19 4.47
CA ILE A 170 -4.29 16.56 5.79
C ILE A 170 -4.27 15.02 5.67
N PRO A 171 -5.11 14.38 4.83
CA PRO A 171 -5.01 12.95 4.58
C PRO A 171 -3.63 12.55 4.06
N ALA A 172 -3.03 13.33 3.16
CA ALA A 172 -1.70 13.03 2.62
C ALA A 172 -0.60 13.02 3.70
N ALA A 173 -0.68 13.92 4.69
CA ALA A 173 0.21 13.92 5.84
C ALA A 173 0.01 12.68 6.72
N ILE A 174 -1.24 12.28 6.98
CA ILE A 174 -1.56 11.06 7.74
C ILE A 174 -1.01 9.82 7.02
N VAL A 175 -1.12 9.75 5.70
CA VAL A 175 -0.54 8.67 4.88
C VAL A 175 0.97 8.64 5.01
N ALA A 176 1.64 9.78 4.88
CA ALA A 176 3.09 9.85 5.02
C ALA A 176 3.55 9.40 6.42
N LEU A 177 2.83 9.82 7.47
CA LEU A 177 3.08 9.35 8.84
C LEU A 177 2.87 7.84 8.97
N GLY A 178 1.81 7.29 8.39
CA GLY A 178 1.56 5.85 8.38
C GLY A 178 2.66 5.06 7.67
N ILE A 179 3.17 5.56 6.53
CA ILE A 179 4.30 4.95 5.81
C ILE A 179 5.56 4.92 6.70
N VAL A 180 5.87 6.04 7.37
CA VAL A 180 7.03 6.15 8.27
C VAL A 180 6.87 5.26 9.49
N ALA A 181 5.70 5.25 10.12
CA ALA A 181 5.39 4.39 11.26
C ALA A 181 5.49 2.90 10.89
N GLY A 182 5.00 2.53 9.70
CA GLY A 182 5.14 1.17 9.18
C GLY A 182 6.60 0.80 8.95
N LEU A 183 7.41 1.68 8.37
CA LEU A 183 8.85 1.46 8.21
C LEU A 183 9.57 1.24 9.55
N ILE A 184 9.31 2.11 10.53
CA ILE A 184 9.91 2.00 11.87
C ILE A 184 9.52 0.66 12.50
N THR A 185 8.25 0.30 12.42
CA THR A 185 7.77 -0.97 12.97
C THR A 185 8.40 -2.18 12.28
N THR A 186 8.60 -2.13 10.95
CA THR A 186 9.29 -3.19 10.21
C THR A 186 10.77 -3.31 10.61
N ILE A 187 11.44 -2.19 10.89
CA ILE A 187 12.82 -2.20 11.42
C ILE A 187 12.85 -2.86 12.80
N ILE A 188 11.96 -2.46 13.71
CA ILE A 188 11.83 -3.05 15.05
C ILE A 188 11.57 -4.56 14.94
N LEU A 189 10.63 -4.96 14.08
CA LEU A 189 10.33 -6.37 13.83
C LEU A 189 11.55 -7.13 13.33
N SER A 190 12.33 -6.55 12.43
CA SER A 190 13.56 -7.16 11.91
C SER A 190 14.61 -7.33 13.01
N ILE A 191 14.78 -6.34 13.88
CA ILE A 191 15.68 -6.43 15.04
C ILE A 191 15.22 -7.55 15.98
N LEU A 192 13.93 -7.59 16.33
CA LEU A 192 13.36 -8.64 17.19
C LEU A 192 13.56 -10.04 16.61
N ILE A 193 13.38 -10.20 15.30
CA ILE A 193 13.64 -11.49 14.62
C ILE A 193 15.11 -11.89 14.75
N ILE A 194 16.03 -10.94 14.63
CA ILE A 194 17.46 -11.22 14.73
C ILE A 194 17.86 -11.60 16.16
N THR A 195 17.30 -10.93 17.18
CA THR A 195 17.69 -11.12 18.58
C THR A 195 16.94 -12.26 19.28
N GLU A 196 15.63 -12.37 19.05
CA GLU A 196 14.75 -13.26 19.82
C GLU A 196 14.39 -14.56 19.08
N ALA A 197 14.29 -14.50 17.75
CA ALA A 197 13.78 -15.60 16.94
C ALA A 197 14.63 -15.87 15.68
N PRO A 198 15.95 -16.16 15.83
CA PRO A 198 16.84 -16.36 14.70
C PRO A 198 16.41 -17.52 13.79
N GLN A 199 15.63 -18.47 14.30
CA GLN A 199 15.00 -19.53 13.50
C GLN A 199 14.09 -19.00 12.36
N LEU A 200 13.61 -17.76 12.45
CA LEU A 200 12.77 -17.13 11.41
C LEU A 200 13.61 -16.49 10.28
N GLN A 201 14.92 -16.32 10.44
CA GLN A 201 15.80 -15.70 9.43
C GLN A 201 15.89 -16.53 8.13
N GLY A 202 15.64 -17.83 8.20
CA GLY A 202 15.59 -18.72 7.03
C GLY A 202 14.25 -18.73 6.28
N SER A 203 13.27 -17.91 6.70
CA SER A 203 11.98 -17.82 6.01
C SER A 203 12.17 -17.23 4.60
N PRO A 204 11.50 -17.75 3.56
CA PRO A 204 11.59 -17.26 2.18
C PRO A 204 11.16 -15.79 1.98
N GLY A 205 10.69 -15.11 3.02
CA GLY A 205 10.38 -13.69 2.99
C GLY A 205 11.59 -12.83 3.37
N ASN A 206 12.29 -12.34 2.35
CA ASN A 206 13.45 -11.47 2.55
C ASN A 206 13.03 -10.06 3.03
N LEU A 207 12.96 -9.87 4.35
CA LEU A 207 12.56 -8.61 4.99
C LEU A 207 13.46 -7.43 4.58
N GLU A 208 14.71 -7.68 4.20
CA GLU A 208 15.64 -6.66 3.73
C GLU A 208 15.15 -5.98 2.45
N ILE A 209 14.67 -6.78 1.49
CA ILE A 209 14.09 -6.29 0.25
C ILE A 209 12.86 -5.43 0.57
N VAL A 210 12.01 -5.90 1.48
CA VAL A 210 10.80 -5.19 1.88
C VAL A 210 11.13 -3.85 2.55
N MET A 211 12.13 -3.84 3.44
CA MET A 211 12.63 -2.62 4.08
C MET A 211 13.17 -1.61 3.06
N SER A 212 13.86 -2.08 2.01
CA SER A 212 14.35 -1.20 0.94
C SER A 212 13.20 -0.48 0.22
N PHE A 213 12.13 -1.21 -0.11
CA PHE A 213 10.93 -0.63 -0.74
C PHE A 213 10.20 0.34 0.19
N MET A 214 10.04 -0.02 1.47
CA MET A 214 9.42 0.87 2.47
C MET A 214 10.23 2.14 2.69
N THR A 215 11.58 2.04 2.67
CA THR A 215 12.47 3.20 2.80
C THR A 215 12.32 4.13 1.61
N VAL A 216 12.33 3.60 0.38
CA VAL A 216 12.10 4.38 -0.84
C VAL A 216 10.72 5.06 -0.79
N ALA A 217 9.68 4.33 -0.39
CA ALA A 217 8.34 4.89 -0.22
C ALA A 217 8.31 6.02 0.82
N ALA A 218 8.94 5.84 1.98
CA ALA A 218 9.01 6.86 3.02
C ALA A 218 9.74 8.12 2.55
N VAL A 219 10.88 7.97 1.87
CA VAL A 219 11.64 9.11 1.31
C VAL A 219 10.80 9.88 0.29
N ILE A 220 10.12 9.18 -0.63
CA ILE A 220 9.24 9.83 -1.61
C ILE A 220 8.09 10.56 -0.90
N ALA A 221 7.43 9.93 0.08
CA ALA A 221 6.32 10.52 0.81
C ALA A 221 6.74 11.78 1.59
N ILE A 222 7.83 11.71 2.35
CA ILE A 222 8.36 12.84 3.13
C ILE A 222 8.76 13.99 2.20
N THR A 223 9.56 13.70 1.16
CA THR A 223 10.02 14.76 0.25
C THR A 223 8.88 15.40 -0.52
N ALA A 224 7.86 14.62 -0.92
CA ALA A 224 6.66 15.13 -1.54
C ALA A 224 5.84 16.02 -0.59
N LEU A 225 5.63 15.58 0.66
CA LEU A 225 4.90 16.35 1.67
C LEU A 225 5.59 17.69 1.96
N LEU A 226 6.91 17.66 2.19
CA LEU A 226 7.70 18.87 2.43
C LEU A 226 7.64 19.84 1.24
N ARG A 227 7.67 19.33 0.00
CA ARG A 227 7.50 20.16 -1.20
C ARG A 227 6.10 20.79 -1.30
N GLY A 228 5.07 20.06 -0.86
CA GLY A 228 3.69 20.54 -0.82
C GLY A 228 3.44 21.63 0.23
N MET A 229 4.15 21.58 1.36
CA MET A 229 4.00 22.51 2.48
C MET A 229 4.80 23.81 2.36
N ARG A 230 5.80 23.89 1.46
CA ARG A 230 6.65 25.09 1.32
C ARG A 230 5.83 26.31 0.88
N PRO A 231 5.95 27.46 1.59
CA PRO A 231 5.31 28.70 1.17
C PRO A 231 5.81 29.13 -0.22
N PRO A 232 5.02 29.93 -0.97
CA PRO A 232 5.48 30.44 -2.25
C PRO A 232 6.68 31.33 -1.96
N ARG A 233 7.83 31.07 -2.60
CA ARG A 233 8.96 32.00 -2.55
C ARG A 233 8.41 33.33 -3.05
N GLN A 234 8.27 34.31 -2.16
CA GLN A 234 8.01 35.67 -2.55
C GLN A 234 9.19 36.06 -3.42
N GLN A 235 8.94 36.28 -4.71
CA GLN A 235 9.90 36.94 -5.57
C GLN A 235 9.95 38.37 -5.05
N THR A 236 10.92 38.64 -4.18
CA THR A 236 11.39 40.00 -3.92
C THR A 236 12.08 40.44 -5.19
N GLU A 237 11.36 41.22 -5.99
CA GLU A 237 11.96 42.11 -6.99
C GLU A 237 12.85 43.16 -6.30
#